data_AF-A0A519YDI8-F1
#
_entry.id   AF-A0A519YDI8-F1
#
_cell.length_a   1.000
_cell.length_b   1.000
_cell.length_c   1.000
_cell.angle_alpha   90.00
_cell.angle_beta   90.00
_cell.angle_gamma   90.00
#
_symmetry.space_group_name_H-M   'P 1'
#
loop_
_entity.id
_entity.type
_entity.pdbx_description
1 polymer ?
#
loop_
_entity_poly.entity_id
_entity_poly.type
_entity_poly.pdbx_seq_one_letter_code
_entity_poly.pdbx_strand_id
1 'polypeptide(L)' 'SRLKQEAKLLLKQTAWSISEIADSLGFADVAHFCTFFKRHAGQTPGDFRRLAVFGV' A
#
# COMPACT_ATOMS: atom_id res chain seq x y z
N SER A 1 -12.03 4.47 -7.09
CA SER A 1 -12.15 3.50 -5.98
C SER A 1 -11.60 4.12 -4.71
N ARG A 2 -12.35 4.07 -3.61
CA ARG A 2 -11.90 4.56 -2.29
C ARG A 2 -10.71 3.75 -1.76
N LEU A 3 -10.74 2.42 -1.97
CA LEU A 3 -9.70 1.47 -1.54
C LEU A 3 -8.26 1.85 -1.97
N LYS A 4 -8.07 2.33 -3.21
CA LYS A 4 -6.74 2.75 -3.68
C LYS A 4 -6.23 4.02 -2.99
N GLN A 5 -7.12 4.94 -2.60
CA GLN A 5 -6.74 6.16 -1.89
C GLN A 5 -6.39 5.81 -0.46
N GLU A 6 -7.20 4.97 0.18
CA GLU A 6 -6.97 4.48 1.54
C GLU A 6 -5.64 3.73 1.65
N ALA A 7 -5.36 2.81 0.72
CA ALA A 7 -4.07 2.12 0.67
C ALA A 7 -2.87 3.08 0.56
N LYS A 8 -2.97 4.11 -0.30
CA LYS A 8 -1.92 5.14 -0.42
C LYS A 8 -1.79 6.00 0.84
N LEU A 9 -2.90 6.28 1.50
CA LEU A 9 -2.95 7.09 2.71
C LEU A 9 -2.31 6.34 3.87
N LEU A 10 -2.68 5.06 4.06
CA LEU A 10 -2.08 4.17 5.06
C LEU A 10 -0.58 4.03 4.82
N LEU A 11 -0.13 3.79 3.58
CA LEU A 11 1.30 3.68 3.24
C LEU A 11 2.11 4.96 3.51
N LYS A 12 1.47 6.13 3.54
CA LYS A 12 2.12 7.43 3.78
C LYS A 12 2.03 7.90 5.23
N GLN A 13 0.88 7.71 5.86
CA GLN A 13 0.57 8.28 7.17
C GLN A 13 0.88 7.31 8.32
N THR A 14 1.01 6.01 8.02
CA THR A 14 1.27 4.99 9.04
C THR A 14 2.64 4.35 8.84
N ALA A 15 3.21 3.87 9.94
CA ALA A 15 4.41 3.04 9.90
C ALA A 15 4.10 1.56 9.65
N TRP A 16 2.83 1.20 9.43
CA TRP A 16 2.37 -0.17 9.29
C TRP A 16 3.06 -0.91 8.17
N SER A 17 3.36 -2.18 8.43
CA SER A 17 3.92 -3.12 7.47
C SER A 17 2.92 -3.34 6.32
N ILE A 18 3.42 -3.75 5.16
CA ILE A 18 2.56 -4.04 4.00
C ILE A 18 1.52 -5.12 4.36
N SER A 19 1.86 -6.06 5.25
CA SER A 19 0.95 -7.06 5.79
C SER A 19 -0.19 -6.47 6.62
N GLU A 20 0.11 -5.56 7.55
CA GLU A 20 -0.91 -4.90 8.39
C GLU A 20 -1.86 -4.05 7.54
N ILE A 21 -1.34 -3.38 6.51
CA ILE A 21 -2.16 -2.61 5.57
C ILE A 21 -3.05 -3.54 4.73
N ALA A 22 -2.53 -4.68 4.29
CA ALA A 22 -3.30 -5.66 3.53
C ALA A 22 -4.45 -6.23 4.39
N ASP A 23 -4.15 -6.61 5.64
CA ASP A 23 -5.12 -7.12 6.61
C ASP A 23 -6.21 -6.07 6.93
N SER A 24 -5.79 -4.83 7.23
CA SER A 24 -6.70 -3.71 7.50
C SER A 24 -7.63 -3.37 6.34
N LEU A 25 -7.23 -3.65 5.10
CA LEU A 25 -8.03 -3.42 3.90
C LEU A 25 -8.86 -4.65 3.49
N GLY A 26 -8.79 -5.75 4.25
CA GLY A 26 -9.54 -6.98 4.02
C GLY A 26 -8.96 -7.88 2.93
N PHE A 27 -7.66 -7.79 2.64
CA PHE A 27 -6.99 -8.73 1.73
C PHE A 27 -6.58 -10.00 2.48
N ALA A 28 -6.83 -11.15 1.87
CA ALA A 28 -6.43 -12.45 2.44
C ALA A 28 -4.90 -12.58 2.58
N ASP A 29 -4.14 -11.99 1.65
CA ASP A 29 -2.68 -12.06 1.66
C ASP A 29 -2.05 -10.79 1.07
N VAL A 30 -0.81 -10.55 1.50
CA VAL A 30 0.04 -9.45 1.01
C VAL A 30 0.26 -9.52 -0.50
N ALA A 31 0.37 -10.72 -1.08
CA ALA A 31 0.57 -10.89 -2.51
C ALA A 31 -0.63 -10.36 -3.33
N HIS A 32 -1.85 -10.61 -2.86
CA HIS A 32 -3.08 -10.09 -3.46
C HIS A 32 -3.12 -8.57 -3.37
N PHE A 33 -2.81 -8.02 -2.19
CA PHE A 33 -2.72 -6.57 -2.00
C PHE A 33 -1.66 -5.94 -2.90
N CYS A 34 -0.45 -6.49 -2.96
CA CYS A 34 0.63 -6.01 -3.82
C CYS A 34 0.24 -5.99 -5.29
N THR A 35 -0.40 -7.05 -5.77
CA THR A 35 -0.87 -7.15 -7.17
C THR A 35 -1.96 -6.13 -7.45
N PHE A 36 -2.95 -6.02 -6.55
CA PHE A 36 -4.02 -5.02 -6.62
C PHE A 36 -3.44 -3.60 -6.65
N PHE A 37 -2.56 -3.29 -5.70
CA PHE A 37 -1.95 -1.97 -5.56
C PHE A 37 -1.08 -1.64 -6.77
N LYS A 38 -0.23 -2.57 -7.23
CA LYS A 38 0.62 -2.37 -8.42
C LYS A 38 -0.21 -2.10 -9.67
N ARG A 39 -1.32 -2.81 -9.89
CA ARG A 39 -2.21 -2.55 -11.05
C ARG A 39 -2.85 -1.15 -11.00
N HIS A 40 -3.08 -0.59 -9.81
CA HIS A 40 -3.74 0.71 -9.66
C HIS A 40 -2.77 1.89 -9.48
N ALA A 41 -1.62 1.66 -8.86
CA ALA A 41 -0.62 2.69 -8.54
C ALA A 41 0.59 2.65 -9.49
N GLY A 42 0.74 1.61 -10.31
CA GLY A 42 1.86 1.42 -11.23
C GLY A 42 3.12 0.82 -10.60
N GLN A 43 3.18 0.74 -9.27
CA GLN A 43 4.36 0.33 -8.50
C GLN A 43 3.95 -0.48 -7.28
N THR A 44 4.89 -1.21 -6.69
CA THR A 44 4.62 -1.99 -5.47
C THR A 44 4.38 -1.06 -4.28
N PRO A 45 3.59 -1.46 -3.27
CA PRO A 45 3.37 -0.65 -2.08
C PRO A 45 4.67 -0.42 -1.28
N GLY A 46 5.62 -1.37 -1.33
CA GLY A 46 6.95 -1.20 -0.73
C GLY A 46 7.78 -0.11 -1.43
N ASP A 47 7.79 -0.08 -2.76
CA ASP A 47 8.47 0.99 -3.52
C ASP A 47 7.78 2.34 -3.33
N PHE A 48 6.45 2.35 -3.27
CA PHE A 48 5.68 3.56 -2.95
C PHE A 48 6.03 4.13 -1.58
N ARG A 49 6.19 3.27 -0.57
CA ARG A 49 6.63 3.68 0.77
C ARG A 49 8.06 4.22 0.77
N ARG A 50 8.99 3.54 0.08
CA ARG A 50 10.37 4.05 -0.07
C ARG A 50 10.40 5.44 -0.71
N LEU A 51 9.68 5.62 -1.81
CA LEU A 51 9.61 6.92 -2.50
C LEU A 51 8.95 8.01 -1.65
N ALA A 52 7.99 7.66 -0.80
CA ALA A 52 7.37 8.61 0.12
C ALA A 52 8.32 9.05 1.25
N VAL A 53 9.21 8.15 1.71
CA VAL A 53 10.20 8.45 2.78
C VAL A 53 11.39 9.25 2.26
N PHE A 54 11.82 9.03 1.01
CA PHE A 54 12.93 9.77 0.39
C PHE A 54 12.53 11.10 -0.26
N GLY A 55 11.28 11.54 -0.08
CA GLY A 55 10.74 12.78 -0.65
C GLY A 55 10.77 13.99 0.28
N VAL A 56 11.59 13.96 1.36
CA VAL A 56 11.82 15.08 2.28
C VAL A 56 13.24 15.61 2.20
#